data_AF-A0A1S1N003-F1
#
_entry.id   AF-A0A1S1N003-F1
#
_cell.length_a   1.000
_cell.length_b   1.000
_cell.length_c   1.000
_cell.angle_alpha   90.00
_cell.angle_beta   90.00
_cell.angle_gamma   90.00
#
_symmetry.space_group_name_H-M   'P 1'
#
loop_
_entity.id
_entity.type
_entity.pdbx_description
1 polymer ?
#
loop_
_entity_poly.entity_id
_entity_poly.type
_entity_poly.pdbx_seq_one_letter_code
_entity_poly.pdbx_strand_id
1 'polypeptide(L)'
;MYLPVDVYKNILRFIGVLFICVGGIFVFSAFETLFDPSVVINLNGVERNDAEAKMFSLMLPLVFIFVGLALCISKGETLTNIHKDRETFWSIFHGK
;
A
#
# COMPACT_ATOMS: atom_id res chain seq x y z
N MET A 1 -21.79 -11.14 -6.48
CA MET A 1 -21.88 -9.87 -7.26
C MET A 1 -20.95 -10.01 -8.46
N TYR A 2 -21.49 -10.02 -9.68
CA TYR A 2 -20.68 -10.12 -10.90
C TYR A 2 -20.14 -8.73 -11.24
N LEU A 3 -18.83 -8.54 -11.18
CA LEU A 3 -18.20 -7.24 -11.37
C LEU A 3 -17.43 -7.30 -12.69
N PRO A 4 -17.77 -6.50 -13.71
CA PRO A 4 -17.11 -6.60 -15.01
C PRO A 4 -15.60 -6.45 -14.88
N VAL A 5 -14.85 -7.26 -15.62
CA VAL A 5 -13.38 -7.31 -15.54
C VAL A 5 -12.75 -5.93 -15.75
N ASP A 6 -13.28 -5.13 -16.66
CA ASP A 6 -12.77 -3.78 -16.94
C ASP A 6 -13.03 -2.82 -15.78
N VAL A 7 -14.21 -2.91 -15.14
CA VAL A 7 -14.53 -2.13 -13.93
C VAL A 7 -13.62 -2.55 -12.78
N TYR A 8 -13.37 -3.85 -12.62
CA TYR A 8 -12.46 -4.38 -11.60
C TYR A 8 -11.03 -3.88 -11.78
N LYS A 9 -10.50 -3.91 -13.00
CA LYS A 9 -9.17 -3.38 -13.33
C LYS A 9 -9.05 -1.90 -12.99
N ASN A 10 -10.06 -1.10 -13.36
CA ASN A 10 -10.07 0.32 -13.08
C ASN A 10 -10.15 0.62 -11.59
N ILE A 11 -10.93 -0.15 -10.82
CA ILE A 11 -10.98 -0.05 -9.36
C ILE A 11 -9.60 -0.36 -8.75
N LEU A 12 -8.93 -1.44 -9.16
CA LEU A 12 -7.61 -1.78 -8.64
C LEU A 12 -6.57 -0.70 -8.94
N ARG A 13 -6.59 -0.13 -10.14
CA ARG A 13 -5.72 1.00 -10.50
C ARG A 13 -6.02 2.24 -9.67
N PHE A 14 -7.30 2.54 -9.45
CA PHE A 14 -7.70 3.65 -8.59
C PHE A 14 -7.23 3.45 -7.15
N ILE A 15 -7.39 2.25 -6.58
CA ILE A 15 -6.83 1.89 -5.27
C ILE A 15 -5.31 2.07 -5.26
N GLY A 16 -4.62 1.67 -6.34
CA GLY A 16 -3.19 1.88 -6.50
C GLY A 16 -2.79 3.36 -6.43
N VAL A 17 -3.52 4.24 -7.12
CA VAL A 17 -3.33 5.69 -7.05
C VAL A 17 -3.55 6.21 -5.63
N LEU A 18 -4.61 5.76 -4.94
CA LEU A 18 -4.86 6.15 -3.55
C LEU A 18 -3.69 5.75 -2.64
N PHE A 19 -3.13 4.55 -2.79
CA PHE A 19 -1.98 4.11 -2.01
C PHE A 19 -0.73 4.95 -2.29
N ILE A 20 -0.50 5.35 -3.54
CA ILE A 20 0.59 6.27 -3.89
C ILE A 20 0.39 7.64 -3.22
N CYS A 21 -0.83 8.19 -3.26
CA CYS A 21 -1.14 9.48 -2.63
C CYS A 21 -0.95 9.42 -1.11
N VAL A 22 -1.52 8.41 -0.44
CA VAL A 22 -1.40 8.22 1.00
C VAL A 22 0.06 7.96 1.39
N GLY A 23 0.77 7.13 0.64
CA GLY A 23 2.19 6.89 0.82
C GLY A 23 3.01 8.17 0.69
N GLY A 24 2.72 9.02 -0.29
CA GLY A 24 3.37 10.33 -0.46
C GLY A 24 3.16 11.27 0.73
N ILE A 25 1.94 11.33 1.28
CA ILE A 25 1.65 12.11 2.50
C ILE A 25 2.47 11.58 3.67
N PHE A 26 2.53 10.27 3.87
CA PHE A 26 3.32 9.71 4.96
C PHE A 26 4.82 9.83 4.75
N VAL A 27 5.32 9.80 3.50
CA VAL A 27 6.72 10.13 3.20
C VAL A 27 7.03 11.54 3.68
N PHE A 28 6.17 12.51 3.38
CA PHE A 28 6.36 13.89 3.83
C PHE A 28 6.45 13.99 5.37
N SER A 29 5.52 13.38 6.10
CA SER A 29 5.56 13.36 7.58
C SER A 29 6.78 12.62 8.15
N ALA A 30 7.21 11.53 7.50
CA ALA A 30 8.42 10.80 7.89
C ALA A 30 9.69 11.63 7.63
N PHE A 31 9.71 12.42 6.56
CA PHE A 31 10.78 13.39 6.29
C PHE A 31 10.84 14.46 7.40
N GLU A 32 9.72 15.05 7.80
CA GLU A 32 9.68 15.99 8.92
C GLU A 32 10.23 15.35 10.20
N THR A 33 9.79 14.13 10.51
CA THR A 33 10.25 13.36 11.68
C THR A 33 11.76 13.09 11.66
N LEU A 34 12.33 12.80 10.48
CA LEU A 34 13.74 12.50 10.32
C LEU A 34 14.63 13.72 10.60
N PHE A 35 14.19 14.90 10.20
CA PHE A 35 14.95 16.15 10.33
C PHE A 35 14.64 16.93 11.62
N ASP A 36 13.59 16.55 12.36
CA ASP A 36 13.29 17.15 13.65
C ASP A 36 14.16 16.52 14.76
N PRO A 37 15.08 17.27 15.38
CA PRO A 37 15.94 16.76 16.46
C PRO A 37 15.20 16.55 17.78
N SER A 38 13.97 17.05 17.92
CA SER A 38 13.17 16.93 19.14
C SER A 38 12.30 15.67 19.18
N VAL A 39 12.02 15.06 18.02
CA VAL A 39 11.18 13.87 17.95
C VAL A 39 11.94 12.65 18.44
N VAL A 40 11.35 11.95 19.39
CA VAL A 40 11.80 10.66 19.91
C VAL A 40 10.81 9.60 19.47
N ILE A 41 11.32 8.48 18.98
CA ILE A 41 10.53 7.34 18.51
C ILE A 41 10.82 6.13 19.37
N ASN A 42 9.77 5.36 19.63
CA ASN A 42 9.87 4.13 20.40
C ASN A 42 10.07 2.95 19.44
N LEU A 43 11.26 2.35 19.51
CA LEU A 43 11.61 1.13 18.79
C LEU A 43 11.79 0.01 19.80
N ASN A 44 10.89 -0.97 19.76
CA ASN A 44 10.91 -2.16 20.64
C ASN A 44 10.96 -1.82 22.14
N GLY A 45 10.25 -0.78 22.57
CA GLY A 45 10.22 -0.34 23.97
C GLY A 45 11.36 0.62 24.35
N VAL A 46 12.28 0.92 23.42
CA VAL A 46 13.41 1.82 23.65
C VAL A 46 13.19 3.13 22.90
N GLU A 47 13.25 4.23 23.65
CA GLU A 47 13.20 5.58 23.09
C GLU A 47 14.52 5.95 22.40
N ARG A 48 14.44 6.33 21.13
CA ARG A 48 15.58 6.64 20.27
C ARG A 48 15.33 7.92 19.49
N ASN A 49 16.39 8.71 19.31
CA ASN A 49 16.38 9.98 18.56
C ASN A 49 17.38 9.94 17.38
N ASP A 50 18.20 8.91 17.28
CA ASP A 50 19.14 8.76 16.17
C ASP A 50 18.43 8.64 14.81
N ALA A 51 19.12 9.11 13.76
CA ALA A 51 18.60 9.12 12.40
C ALA A 51 18.30 7.70 11.88
N GLU A 52 19.06 6.70 12.32
CA GLU A 52 18.83 5.29 11.96
C GLU A 52 17.47 4.81 12.47
N ALA A 53 17.17 5.05 13.74
CA ALA A 53 15.85 4.78 14.29
C ALA A 53 14.75 5.52 13.49
N LYS A 54 14.97 6.79 13.15
CA LYS A 54 13.96 7.63 12.49
C LYS A 54 13.66 7.19 11.07
N MET A 55 14.62 6.57 10.39
CA MET A 55 14.39 5.97 9.08
C MET A 55 13.37 4.82 9.10
N PHE A 56 13.11 4.17 10.23
CA PHE A 56 12.02 3.18 10.30
C PHE A 56 10.64 3.77 9.99
N SER A 57 10.43 5.06 10.24
CA SER A 57 9.18 5.74 9.88
C SER A 57 8.90 5.75 8.37
N LEU A 58 9.94 5.54 7.52
CA LEU A 58 9.81 5.47 6.07
C LEU A 58 9.34 4.09 5.56
N MET A 59 9.43 3.02 6.35
CA MET A 59 9.10 1.67 5.88
C MET A 59 7.64 1.55 5.40
N LEU A 60 6.69 1.99 6.23
CA LEU A 60 5.27 1.92 5.89
C LEU A 60 4.90 2.79 4.66
N PRO A 61 5.33 4.06 4.56
CA PRO A 61 5.15 4.86 3.35
C PRO A 61 5.69 4.18 2.08
N LEU A 62 6.88 3.59 2.15
CA LEU A 62 7.50 2.88 1.03
C LEU A 62 6.69 1.65 0.60
N VAL A 63 6.14 0.90 1.55
CA VAL A 63 5.26 -0.24 1.26
C VAL A 63 4.00 0.23 0.52
N PHE A 64 3.36 1.32 0.97
CA PHE A 64 2.19 1.86 0.28
C PHE A 64 2.50 2.30 -1.15
N ILE A 65 3.60 3.02 -1.36
CA ILE A 65 4.02 3.45 -2.70
C ILE A 65 4.32 2.23 -3.58
N PHE A 66 5.04 1.24 -3.06
CA PHE A 66 5.40 0.04 -3.82
C PHE A 66 4.17 -0.76 -4.25
N VAL A 67 3.24 -1.04 -3.32
CA VAL A 67 2.00 -1.74 -3.62
C VAL A 67 1.13 -0.93 -4.59
N GLY A 68 1.04 0.39 -4.38
CA GLY A 68 0.29 1.27 -5.25
C GLY A 68 0.82 1.30 -6.69
N LEU A 69 2.15 1.39 -6.86
CA LEU A 69 2.81 1.28 -8.15
C LEU A 69 2.58 -0.08 -8.80
N ALA A 70 2.70 -1.17 -8.04
CA ALA A 70 2.44 -2.51 -8.55
C ALA A 70 1.01 -2.63 -9.11
N LEU A 71 0.00 -2.10 -8.40
CA LEU A 71 -1.39 -2.10 -8.87
C LEU A 71 -1.61 -1.24 -10.12
N CYS A 72 -0.93 -0.09 -10.21
CA CYS A 72 -1.03 0.80 -11.36
C CYS A 72 -0.35 0.24 -12.63
N ILE A 73 0.84 -0.35 -12.48
CA ILE A 73 1.69 -0.82 -13.59
C ILE A 73 1.34 -2.24 -14.02
N SER A 74 0.65 -3.01 -13.17
CA SER A 74 0.24 -4.38 -13.48
C SER A 74 -0.45 -4.50 -14.84
N LYS A 75 0.01 -5.50 -15.61
CA LYS A 75 -0.58 -5.83 -16.91
C LYS A 75 -2.05 -6.23 -16.74
N GLY A 76 -2.87 -5.92 -17.74
CA GLY A 76 -4.30 -6.26 -17.72
C GLY A 76 -4.55 -7.76 -17.53
N GLU A 77 -3.68 -8.62 -18.05
CA GLU A 77 -3.75 -10.08 -17.88
C GLU A 77 -3.57 -10.49 -16.41
N THR A 78 -2.55 -9.94 -15.73
CA THR A 78 -2.31 -10.18 -14.29
C THR A 78 -3.53 -9.81 -13.46
N LEU A 79 -4.12 -8.64 -13.70
CA LEU A 79 -5.33 -8.18 -13.00
C LEU A 79 -6.55 -9.05 -13.33
N THR A 80 -6.61 -9.63 -14.52
CA THR A 80 -7.67 -10.56 -14.92
C THR A 80 -7.52 -11.90 -14.21
N ASN A 81 -6.29 -12.39 -14.03
CA ASN A 81 -6.04 -13.62 -13.27
C ASN A 81 -6.39 -13.45 -11.79
N ILE A 82 -6.02 -12.32 -11.18
CA ILE A 82 -6.44 -11.98 -9.81
C ILE A 82 -7.97 -11.94 -9.71
N HIS A 83 -8.65 -11.41 -10.73
CA HIS A 83 -10.12 -11.42 -10.77
C HIS A 83 -10.70 -12.84 -10.79
N LYS A 84 -10.14 -13.75 -11.61
CA LYS A 84 -10.56 -15.16 -11.68
C LYS A 84 -10.32 -15.88 -10.35
N ASP A 85 -9.17 -15.64 -9.72
CA ASP A 85 -8.84 -16.21 -8.41
C ASP A 85 -9.83 -15.70 -7.35
N ARG A 86 -10.16 -14.40 -7.38
CA ARG A 86 -11.17 -13.79 -6.53
C ARG A 86 -12.55 -14.45 -6.73
N GLU A 87 -12.98 -14.65 -7.97
CA GLU A 87 -14.26 -15.31 -8.27
C GLU A 87 -14.28 -16.78 -7.83
N THR A 88 -13.17 -17.49 -8.00
CA THR A 88 -13.00 -18.87 -7.54
C THR A 88 -13.04 -18.95 -6.01
N PHE A 89 -12.40 -18.01 -5.32
CA PHE A 89 -12.47 -17.93 -3.87
C PHE A 89 -13.90 -17.65 -3.41
N TRP A 90 -14.58 -16.66 -3.99
CA TRP A 90 -15.95 -16.32 -3.59
C TRP A 90 -16.99 -17.39 -3.91
N SER A 91 -16.77 -18.22 -4.94
CA SER A 91 -17.68 -19.32 -5.26
C SER A 91 -17.71 -20.40 -4.16
N ILE A 92 -16.59 -20.60 -3.43
CA ILE A 92 -16.53 -21.49 -2.26
C ILE A 92 -17.50 -21.02 -1.17
N PHE A 93 -17.59 -19.70 -0.93
CA PHE A 93 -18.43 -19.14 0.13
C PHE A 93 -19.88 -18.94 -0.28
N HIS A 94 -20.14 -18.66 -1.56
CA HIS A 94 -21.48 -18.31 -2.05
C HIS A 94 -22.23 -19.47 -2.69
N GLY A 95 -21.64 -20.67 -2.76
CA GLY A 95 -22.32 -21.88 -3.22
C GLY A 95 -23.09 -21.68 -4.52
N LYS A 96 -22.43 -21.92 -5.65
CA LYS A 96 -23.22 -22.48 -6.74
C LYS A 96 -23.49 -23.94 -6.41
#